data_AF-A0A2V8BZ35-F1
#
_entry.id   AF-A0A2V8BZ35-F1
#
_cell.length_a   1.000
_cell.length_b   1.000
_cell.length_c   1.000
_cell.angle_alpha   90.00
_cell.angle_beta   90.00
_cell.angle_gamma   90.00
#
_symmetry.space_group_name_H-M   'P 1'
#
loop_
_entity.id
_entity.type
_entity.pdbx_description
1 polymer ?
#
loop_
_entity_poly.entity_id
_entity_poly.type
_entity_poly.pdbx_seq_one_letter_code
_entity_poly.pdbx_strand_id
1 'polypeptide(L)' 'MSVAGQTRPRARDLGIAPGTFEPGPLNAITDVEPVRVGHSTIVEGDDVRTGVTAILPHGG' A
#
# COMPACT_ATOMS: atom_id res chain seq x y z
N MET A 1 -1.31 19.82 4.03
CA MET A 1 -2.11 19.80 2.79
C MET A 1 -2.09 18.36 2.27
N SER A 2 -3.16 17.59 2.50
CA SER A 2 -3.27 16.22 1.98
C SER A 2 -3.44 16.31 0.47
N VAL A 3 -2.49 15.75 -0.28
CA VAL A 3 -2.67 15.61 -1.72
C VAL A 3 -3.67 14.48 -1.91
N ALA A 4 -4.94 14.83 -2.14
CA ALA A 4 -5.91 13.90 -2.68
C ALA A 4 -5.32 13.29 -3.97
N GLY A 5 -5.30 11.97 -4.02
CA GLY A 5 -4.46 11.17 -4.89
C GLY A 5 -4.68 11.40 -6.38
N GLN A 6 -3.59 11.73 -7.07
CA GLN A 6 -3.42 11.30 -8.46
C GLN A 6 -3.50 9.77 -8.49
N THR A 7 -4.33 9.19 -9.35
CA THR A 7 -4.36 7.73 -9.55
C THR A 7 -2.97 7.29 -10.00
N ARG A 8 -2.22 6.66 -9.08
CA ARG A 8 -0.91 6.08 -9.38
C ARG A 8 -1.15 4.69 -9.98
N PRO A 9 -0.84 4.47 -11.27
CA PRO A 9 -1.09 3.17 -11.90
C PRO A 9 -0.29 2.07 -11.17
N ARG A 10 -0.92 0.92 -10.99
CA ARG A 10 -0.29 -0.32 -10.53
C ARG A 10 0.36 -1.01 -11.73
N ALA A 11 1.30 -1.92 -11.49
CA ALA A 11 1.99 -2.66 -12.56
C ALA A 11 1.02 -3.36 -13.53
N ARG A 12 -0.05 -3.96 -13.00
CA ARG A 12 -1.07 -4.66 -13.82
C ARG A 12 -1.90 -3.70 -14.68
N ASP A 13 -2.12 -2.46 -14.24
CA ASP A 13 -2.77 -1.41 -15.06
C ASP A 13 -1.92 -1.03 -16.28
N LEU A 14 -0.62 -1.33 -16.24
CA LEU A 14 0.35 -1.09 -17.31
C LEU A 14 0.67 -2.36 -18.12
N GLY A 15 -0.08 -3.46 -17.92
CA GLY A 15 0.13 -4.74 -18.62
C GLY A 15 1.27 -5.60 -18.05
N ILE A 16 1.83 -5.24 -16.90
CA ILE A 16 2.89 -6.02 -16.23
C ILE A 16 2.24 -6.89 -15.14
N ALA A 17 2.07 -8.18 -15.44
CA ALA A 17 1.40 -9.15 -14.57
C ALA A 17 2.32 -10.34 -14.23
N PRO A 18 3.13 -10.25 -13.15
CA PRO A 18 3.99 -11.35 -12.72
C PRO A 18 3.18 -12.51 -12.11
N GLY A 19 3.61 -13.74 -12.39
CA GLY A 19 3.00 -14.97 -11.88
C GLY A 19 1.88 -15.51 -12.77
N THR A 20 1.37 -16.70 -12.43
CA THR A 20 0.30 -17.40 -13.18
C THR A 20 -1.04 -17.44 -12.45
N PHE A 21 -1.09 -16.97 -11.20
CA PHE A 21 -2.32 -16.92 -10.41
C PHE A 21 -2.95 -15.52 -10.45
N GLU A 22 -4.29 -15.50 -10.38
CA GLU A 22 -5.06 -14.28 -10.23
C GLU A 22 -4.85 -13.68 -8.82
N PRO A 23 -4.72 -12.35 -8.70
CA PRO A 23 -4.62 -11.68 -7.41
C PRO A 23 -5.97 -11.70 -6.67
N GLY A 24 -5.93 -11.42 -5.37
CA GLY A 24 -7.13 -11.11 -4.60
C GLY A 24 -7.80 -9.80 -5.06
N PRO A 25 -9.01 -9.50 -4.55
CA PRO A 25 -9.82 -8.36 -5.01
C PRO A 25 -9.11 -7.00 -4.94
N LEU A 26 -8.28 -6.77 -3.92
CA LEU A 26 -7.53 -5.52 -3.75
C LEU A 26 -6.10 -5.62 -4.30
N ASN A 27 -5.65 -6.84 -4.67
CA ASN A 27 -4.27 -7.14 -5.03
C ASN A 27 -3.29 -6.56 -3.98
N ALA A 28 -3.61 -6.85 -2.70
CA ALA A 28 -2.93 -6.32 -1.52
C ALA A 28 -2.95 -7.35 -0.37
N ILE A 29 -2.04 -7.22 0.59
CA ILE A 29 -1.96 -8.14 1.74
C ILE A 29 -3.24 -8.16 2.60
N THR A 30 -4.02 -7.08 2.58
CA THR A 30 -5.32 -6.97 3.27
C THR A 30 -6.42 -7.83 2.65
N ASP A 31 -6.16 -8.48 1.50
CA ASP A 31 -7.06 -9.53 0.98
C ASP A 31 -7.11 -10.76 1.91
N VAL A 32 -6.19 -10.87 2.87
CA VAL A 32 -6.23 -11.87 3.95
C VAL A 32 -6.96 -11.28 5.16
N GLU A 33 -8.19 -11.69 5.42
CA GLU A 33 -8.87 -11.37 6.67
C GLU A 33 -8.17 -12.07 7.86
N PRO A 34 -7.93 -11.41 9.02
CA PRO A 34 -8.26 -10.03 9.42
C PRO A 34 -7.08 -9.03 9.35
N VAL A 35 -6.16 -9.21 8.41
CA VAL A 35 -4.93 -8.40 8.31
C VAL A 35 -5.26 -6.94 8.00
N ARG A 36 -4.65 -6.03 8.76
CA ARG A 36 -4.76 -4.58 8.57
C ARG A 36 -3.39 -3.95 8.36
N VAL A 37 -3.33 -2.89 7.56
CA VAL A 37 -2.10 -2.13 7.29
C VAL A 37 -2.32 -0.65 7.57
N GLY A 38 -1.40 -0.03 8.28
CA GLY A 38 -1.34 1.41 8.49
C GLY A 38 0.05 1.95 8.19
N HIS A 39 0.16 3.22 7.79
CA HIS A 39 1.43 3.88 7.60
C HIS A 39 1.37 5.32 8.11
N SER A 40 2.53 5.85 8.47
CA SER A 40 2.75 7.27 8.72
C SER A 40 4.01 7.69 7.99
N THR A 41 3.90 8.75 7.20
CA THR A 41 5.00 9.28 6.39
C THR A 41 5.29 10.70 6.85
N ILE A 42 6.56 10.98 7.14
CA ILE A 42 7.05 12.28 7.55
C ILE A 42 7.88 12.85 6.40
N VAL A 43 7.41 13.97 5.87
CA VAL A 43 8.11 14.78 4.87
C VAL A 43 8.23 16.20 5.44
N GLU A 44 9.43 16.61 5.79
CA GLU A 44 9.69 17.89 6.45
C GLU A 44 10.99 18.53 5.94
N GLY A 45 10.94 19.83 5.68
CA GLY A 45 12.04 20.59 5.10
C GLY A 45 12.56 19.96 3.81
N ASP A 46 13.86 20.11 3.59
CA ASP A 46 14.52 19.61 2.39
C ASP A 46 15.00 18.15 2.55
N ASP A 47 15.26 17.70 3.79
CA ASP A 47 16.04 16.49 4.04
C ASP A 47 15.32 15.39 4.85
N VAL A 48 14.15 15.64 5.43
CA VAL A 48 13.43 14.59 6.19
C VAL A 48 12.43 13.89 5.28
N ARG A 49 12.72 12.61 4.96
CA ARG A 49 11.86 11.71 4.18
C ARG A 49 11.81 10.33 4.83
N THR A 50 11.06 10.21 5.92
CA THR A 50 11.03 8.98 6.74
C THR A 50 9.59 8.57 7.06
N GLY A 51 9.42 7.51 7.85
CA GLY A 51 8.11 7.05 8.27
C GLY A 51 8.13 5.65 8.88
N VAL A 52 6.93 5.12 9.07
CA VAL A 52 6.71 3.77 9.59
C VAL A 52 5.54 3.13 8.86
N THR A 53 5.60 1.82 8.69
CA THR A 53 4.47 0.98 8.26
C THR A 53 4.23 -0.08 9.32
N ALA A 54 2.98 -0.22 9.76
CA ALA A 54 2.55 -1.23 10.70
C ALA A 54 1.63 -2.23 10.00
N ILE A 55 1.87 -3.51 10.27
CA ILE A 55 1.01 -4.61 9.84
C ILE A 55 0.44 -5.24 11.11
N LEU A 56 -0.88 -5.26 11.23
CA LEU A 56 -1.57 -5.88 12.34
C LEU A 56 -2.13 -7.22 11.85
N PRO A 57 -1.58 -8.37 12.32
CA PRO A 57 -1.96 -9.68 11.80
C PRO A 57 -3.35 -10.14 12.24
N HIS A 58 -3.89 -9.61 13.36
CA HIS A 58 -5.22 -9.97 13.86
C HIS A 58 -5.96 -8.84 14.59
N GLY A 59 -7.19 -9.12 15.05
CA GLY A 59 -8.10 -8.17 15.70
C GLY A 59 -7.59 -7.49 16.98
N GLY A 60 -6.47 -7.98 17.54
CA GLY A 60 -6.19 -7.92 18.98
C GLY A 60 -6.63 -9.21 19.66
#